data_AF-A0A349QZY6-F1
#
_entry.id   AF-A0A349QZY6-F1
#
_cell.length_a   1.000
_cell.length_b   1.000
_cell.length_c   1.000
_cell.angle_alpha   90.00
_cell.angle_beta   90.00
_cell.angle_gamma   90.00
#
_symmetry.space_group_name_H-M   'P 1'
#
loop_
_entity.id
_entity.type
_entity.pdbx_description
1 polymer ?
#
loop_
_entity_poly.entity_id
_entity_poly.type
_entity_poly.pdbx_seq_one_letter_code
_entity_poly.pdbx_strand_id
1 'polypeptide(L)'
;MFIGAVKWFDNNKGFGTLALPSGEELFVHIRRFKVPPEHIIQPGEVIVGDKKPDPKRSGYLAQNCRILKRPEDWKFVISLLDKEHTVLLPDSHGREQKHNLTSLTARQLLRTQPR
;
A
#
# COMPACT_ATOMS: atom_id res chain seq x y z
N MET A 1 12.12 2.14 -4.93
CA MET A 1 10.79 1.54 -5.03
C MET A 1 10.44 0.77 -3.75
N PHE A 2 9.17 0.83 -3.32
CA PHE A 2 8.60 0.03 -2.23
C PHE A 2 7.29 -0.62 -2.69
N ILE A 3 6.88 -1.66 -1.97
CA ILE A 3 5.51 -2.16 -1.93
C ILE A 3 5.08 -2.22 -0.47
N GLY A 4 3.88 -1.76 -0.17
CA GLY A 4 3.32 -1.81 1.18
C GLY A 4 1.80 -1.83 1.14
N ALA A 5 1.20 -2.23 2.25
CA ALA A 5 -0.26 -2.17 2.42
C ALA A 5 -0.63 -1.01 3.34
N VAL A 6 -1.79 -0.40 3.11
CA VAL A 6 -2.34 0.64 3.98
C VAL A 6 -2.62 0.03 5.35
N LYS A 7 -1.91 0.49 6.39
CA LYS A 7 -2.19 0.14 7.78
C LYS A 7 -3.41 0.90 8.28
N TRP A 8 -3.44 2.21 8.02
CA TRP A 8 -4.58 3.08 8.24
C TRP A 8 -4.49 4.30 7.32
N PHE A 9 -5.64 4.92 7.03
CA PHE A 9 -5.70 6.13 6.23
C PHE A 9 -6.89 7.00 6.66
N ASP A 10 -6.63 8.27 6.94
CA ASP A 10 -7.67 9.28 7.17
C ASP A 10 -8.02 9.91 5.81
N ASN A 11 -9.15 9.49 5.24
CA ASN A 11 -9.59 9.97 3.92
C ASN A 11 -10.06 11.43 3.94
N ASN A 12 -10.46 11.96 5.10
CA ASN A 12 -10.84 13.36 5.24
C ASN A 12 -9.61 14.28 5.24
N LYS A 13 -8.54 13.85 5.93
CA LYS A 13 -7.29 14.61 6.00
C LYS A 13 -6.32 14.29 4.85
N GLY A 14 -6.50 13.15 4.18
CA GLY A 14 -5.71 12.73 3.03
C GLY A 14 -4.32 12.20 3.39
N PHE A 15 -4.13 11.59 4.56
CA PHE A 15 -2.86 10.97 4.94
C PHE A 15 -3.04 9.68 5.73
N GLY A 16 -2.00 8.86 5.75
CA GLY A 16 -1.99 7.59 6.43
C GLY A 16 -0.60 6.99 6.58
N THR A 17 -0.59 5.71 6.96
CA THR A 17 0.62 4.92 7.13
C THR A 17 0.52 3.62 6.34
N LEU A 18 1.61 3.26 5.67
CA LEU A 18 1.79 1.98 5.00
C LEU A 18 2.65 1.06 5.86
N ALA A 19 2.24 -0.20 5.99
CA ALA A 19 3.09 -1.27 6.51
C ALA A 19 3.90 -1.88 5.36
N LEU A 20 5.22 -1.96 5.52
CA LEU A 20 6.12 -2.56 4.54
C LEU A 20 6.58 -3.96 5.01
N PRO A 21 6.98 -4.84 4.07
CA PRO A 21 7.49 -6.17 4.40
C PRO A 21 8.76 -6.19 5.26
N SER A 22 9.51 -5.11 5.24
CA SER A 22 10.68 -4.90 6.10
C SER A 22 10.32 -4.68 7.57
N GLY A 23 9.03 -4.57 7.92
CA GLY A 23 8.57 -4.16 9.24
C GLY A 23 8.56 -2.65 9.46
N GLU A 24 9.05 -1.87 8.48
CA GLU A 24 9.01 -0.41 8.54
C GLU A 24 7.60 0.13 8.30
N GLU A 25 7.30 1.26 8.94
CA GLU A 25 6.12 2.06 8.63
C GLU A 25 6.50 3.26 7.76
N LEU A 26 5.75 3.48 6.68
CA LEU A 26 6.00 4.56 5.75
C LEU A 26 4.83 5.54 5.71
N PHE A 27 5.11 6.81 5.96
CA PHE A 27 4.09 7.86 5.84
C PHE A 27 3.69 8.09 4.39
N VAL A 28 2.39 8.21 4.14
CA VAL A 28 1.82 8.49 2.82
C VAL A 28 0.81 9.63 2.90
N HIS A 29 0.80 10.47 1.87
CA HIS A 29 -0.15 11.58 1.71
C HIS A 29 -0.79 11.49 0.32
N ILE A 30 -2.08 11.83 0.19
CA ILE A 30 -2.86 11.69 -1.06
C ILE A 30 -2.25 12.45 -2.24
N ARG A 31 -1.62 13.60 -1.97
CA ARG A 31 -0.85 14.39 -2.96
C ARG A 31 0.41 13.69 -3.50
N ARG A 32 0.80 12.53 -2.96
CA ARG A 32 1.97 11.76 -3.41
C ARG A 32 1.62 10.73 -4.47
N PHE A 33 0.33 10.52 -4.75
CA PHE A 33 -0.13 9.62 -5.81
C PHE A 33 0.00 10.28 -7.18
N LYS A 34 0.42 9.51 -8.19
CA LYS A 34 0.51 10.00 -9.57
C LYS A 34 -0.86 10.31 -10.17
N VAL A 35 -1.85 9.52 -9.78
CA VAL A 35 -3.26 9.70 -10.12
C VAL A 35 -4.02 9.72 -8.80
N PRO A 36 -4.88 10.73 -8.55
CA PRO A 36 -5.71 10.75 -7.36
C PRO A 36 -6.52 9.45 -7.23
N PRO A 37 -6.62 8.85 -6.03
CA PRO A 37 -7.52 7.74 -5.79
C PRO A 37 -8.96 8.13 -6.11
N GLU A 38 -9.64 7.32 -6.94
CA GLU A 38 -11.05 7.52 -7.33
C GLU A 38 -12.05 7.04 -6.25
N HIS A 39 -11.54 6.42 -5.18
CA HIS A 39 -12.35 5.84 -4.11
C HIS A 39 -11.67 6.06 -2.75
N ILE A 40 -12.42 5.80 -1.68
CA ILE A 40 -11.93 5.84 -0.31
C ILE A 40 -10.86 4.75 -0.14
N ILE A 41 -9.67 5.15 0.27
CA ILE A 41 -8.57 4.23 0.56
C ILE A 41 -8.89 3.44 1.83
N GLN A 42 -8.90 2.12 1.72
CA GLN A 42 -9.17 1.22 2.83
C GLN A 42 -7.88 0.59 3.40
N PRO A 43 -7.86 0.21 4.69
CA PRO A 43 -6.84 -0.67 5.24
C PRO A 43 -6.69 -1.95 4.42
N GLY A 44 -5.45 -2.38 4.22
CA GLY A 44 -5.11 -3.54 3.39
C GLY A 44 -4.94 -3.25 1.90
N GLU A 45 -5.27 -2.05 1.42
CA GLU A 45 -4.96 -1.69 0.03
C GLU A 45 -3.45 -1.63 -0.22
N VAL A 46 -3.01 -2.28 -1.29
CA VAL A 46 -1.62 -2.36 -1.70
C VAL A 46 -1.26 -1.18 -2.57
N ILE A 47 -0.21 -0.48 -2.16
CA ILE A 47 0.36 0.70 -2.79
C ILE A 47 1.82 0.42 -3.15
N VAL A 48 2.21 0.89 -4.33
CA VAL A 48 3.60 0.91 -4.80
C VAL A 48 4.07 2.33 -5.01
N GLY A 49 5.35 2.58 -4.87
CA GLY A 49 5.93 3.89 -5.10
C GLY A 49 7.41 3.94 -4.78
N ASP A 50 7.93 5.14 -4.57
CA ASP A 50 9.33 5.40 -4.22
C ASP A 50 9.46 5.91 -2.79
N LYS A 51 10.50 5.46 -2.08
CA LYS A 51 10.91 6.03 -0.79
C LYS A 51 11.77 7.25 -1.09
N LYS A 52 11.42 8.41 -0.54
CA LYS A 52 12.25 9.61 -0.57
C LYS A 52 12.62 10.01 0.86
N PRO A 53 13.87 10.41 1.15
CA PRO A 53 14.22 10.99 2.45
C PRO A 53 13.33 12.19 2.76
N ASP A 54 12.77 12.23 3.96
CA ASP A 54 11.97 13.36 4.42
C ASP A 54 12.92 14.43 4.99
N PRO A 55 12.97 15.66 4.45
CA PRO A 55 13.81 16.72 5.01
C PRO A 55 13.25 17.28 6.33
N LYS A 56 11.98 17.00 6.67
CA LYS A 56 11.31 17.53 7.87
C LYS A 56 11.23 16.53 9.02
N ARG A 57 11.46 15.24 8.75
CA ARG A 57 11.44 14.15 9.75
C ARG A 57 12.63 13.23 9.51
N SER A 58 13.20 12.67 10.57
CA SER A 58 14.26 11.65 10.44
C SER A 58 13.66 10.32 9.94
N GLY A 59 13.31 10.25 8.65
CA GLY A 59 12.63 9.11 8.05
C GLY A 59 12.43 9.23 6.54
N TYR A 60 11.59 8.36 6.00
CA TYR A 60 11.24 8.34 4.58
C TYR A 60 9.77 8.68 4.38
N LEU A 61 9.45 9.29 3.24
CA LEU A 61 8.10 9.52 2.77
C LEU A 61 7.84 8.77 1.46
N ALA A 62 6.59 8.34 1.28
CA ALA A 62 6.15 7.77 0.03
C ALA A 62 6.02 8.87 -1.05
N GLN A 63 6.50 8.59 -2.25
CA GLN A 63 6.34 9.43 -3.44
C GLN A 63 5.96 8.57 -4.65
N ASN A 64 5.41 9.20 -5.69
CA ASN A 64 5.07 8.53 -6.95
C ASN A 64 4.10 7.35 -6.76
N CYS A 65 3.22 7.46 -5.76
CA CYS A 65 2.38 6.37 -5.32
C CYS A 65 1.37 5.97 -6.40
N ARG A 66 1.10 4.67 -6.48
CA ARG A 66 0.05 4.08 -7.31
C ARG A 66 -0.63 2.96 -6.55
N ILE A 67 -1.95 2.90 -6.67
CA ILE A 67 -2.76 1.77 -6.23
C ILE A 67 -2.77 0.77 -7.39
N LEU A 68 -2.43 -0.49 -7.13
CA LEU A 68 -2.45 -1.55 -8.14
C LEU A 68 -3.90 -1.95 -8.42
N LYS A 69 -4.45 -1.59 -9.57
CA LYS A 69 -5.87 -1.79 -9.88
C LYS A 69 -6.12 -2.33 -11.28
N ARG A 70 -5.09 -2.35 -12.13
CA ARG A 70 -5.27 -2.75 -13.52
C ARG A 70 -4.81 -4.18 -13.72
N PRO A 71 -5.43 -4.94 -14.64
CA PRO A 71 -4.97 -6.27 -14.99
C PRO A 71 -3.48 -6.28 -15.39
N GLU A 72 -2.99 -5.23 -16.04
CA GLU A 72 -1.58 -5.08 -16.42
C GLU A 72 -0.63 -5.02 -15.20
N ASP A 73 -1.12 -4.58 -14.03
CA ASP A 73 -0.36 -4.58 -12.78
C ASP A 73 -0.08 -6.03 -12.29
N TRP A 74 -0.77 -7.05 -12.82
CA TRP A 74 -0.53 -8.46 -12.46
C TRP A 74 0.89 -8.93 -12.79
N LYS A 75 1.50 -8.39 -13.85
CA LYS A 75 2.90 -8.66 -14.18
C LYS A 75 3.85 -8.21 -13.06
N PHE A 76 3.54 -7.08 -12.43
CA PHE A 76 4.29 -6.58 -11.29
C PHE A 76 4.11 -7.48 -10.06
N VAL A 77 2.89 -7.94 -9.79
CA VAL A 77 2.61 -8.91 -8.70
C VAL A 77 3.36 -10.22 -8.89
N ILE A 78 3.37 -10.76 -10.11
CA ILE A 78 4.10 -12.00 -10.41
C ILE A 78 5.59 -11.85 -10.11
N SER A 79 6.18 -10.68 -10.40
CA SER A 79 7.60 -10.43 -10.09
C SER A 79 7.91 -10.37 -8.58
N LEU A 80 6.89 -10.25 -7.72
CA LEU A 80 7.02 -10.19 -6.27
C LEU A 80 6.78 -11.54 -5.57
N LEU A 81 6.34 -12.57 -6.31
CA LEU A 81 6.03 -13.90 -5.77
C LEU A 81 7.25 -14.64 -5.21
N ASP A 82 8.45 -14.29 -5.66
CA ASP A 82 9.69 -14.97 -5.30
C ASP A 82 10.20 -14.63 -3.88
N LYS A 83 9.40 -13.90 -3.10
CA LYS A 83 9.77 -13.40 -1.77
C LYS A 83 8.59 -13.49 -0.82
N GLU A 84 8.84 -13.91 0.42
CA GLU A 84 7.85 -13.87 1.50
C GLU A 84 7.59 -12.42 1.96
N HIS A 85 6.86 -11.65 1.15
CA HIS A 85 6.48 -10.29 1.50
C HIS A 85 5.26 -10.27 2.42
N THR A 86 5.52 -10.16 3.72
CA THR A 86 4.48 -10.16 4.74
C THR A 86 4.42 -8.86 5.50
N VAL A 87 3.23 -8.35 5.76
CA VAL A 87 2.98 -7.12 6.52
C VAL A 87 2.07 -7.39 7.72
N LEU A 88 2.21 -6.58 8.77
CA LEU A 88 1.31 -6.58 9.92
C LEU A 88 0.25 -5.49 9.74
N LEU A 89 -1.02 -5.88 9.76
CA LEU A 89 -2.15 -4.96 9.66
C LEU A 89 -3.09 -5.16 10.86
N PRO A 90 -3.63 -4.09 11.42
CA PRO A 90 -4.63 -4.20 12.49
C PRO A 90 -5.94 -4.72 11.93
N ASP A 91 -6.60 -5.60 12.68
CA ASP A 91 -7.98 -6.00 12.42
C ASP A 91 -8.99 -4.97 12.95
N SER A 92 -10.29 -5.26 12.79
CA SER A 92 -11.37 -4.41 13.28
C SER A 92 -11.36 -4.19 14.80
N HIS A 93 -10.67 -5.04 15.55
CA HIS A 93 -10.48 -4.94 17.00
C HIS A 93 -9.11 -4.37 17.38
N GLY A 94 -8.32 -3.91 16.42
CA GLY A 94 -6.99 -3.35 16.61
C GLY A 94 -5.88 -4.37 16.86
N ARG A 95 -6.14 -5.67 16.73
CA ARG A 95 -5.11 -6.72 16.89
C ARG A 95 -4.29 -6.82 15.62
N GLU A 96 -2.96 -6.84 15.72
CA GLU A 96 -2.09 -6.99 14.56
C GLU A 96 -2.15 -8.41 14.02
N GLN A 97 -2.48 -8.54 12.74
CA GLN A 97 -2.54 -9.79 12.00
C GLN A 97 -1.53 -9.81 10.86
N LYS A 98 -0.99 -10.98 10.59
CA LYS A 98 0.02 -11.23 9.55
C LYS A 98 -0.66 -11.41 8.19
N HIS A 99 -0.33 -10.58 7.20
CA HIS A 99 -0.91 -10.64 5.85
C HIS A 99 0.16 -10.72 4.76
N ASN A 100 -0.04 -11.64 3.81
CA ASN A 100 0.80 -11.73 2.62
C ASN A 100 0.40 -10.66 1.59
N LEU A 101 1.37 -9.88 1.11
CA LEU A 101 1.11 -8.80 0.13
C LEU A 101 0.64 -9.31 -1.21
N THR A 102 1.13 -10.46 -1.68
CA THR A 102 0.66 -11.08 -2.93
C THR A 102 -0.84 -11.37 -2.82
N SER A 103 -1.28 -12.00 -1.73
CA SER A 103 -2.69 -12.30 -1.51
C SER A 103 -3.56 -11.04 -1.43
N LEU A 104 -3.08 -9.99 -0.76
CA LEU A 104 -3.78 -8.70 -0.71
C LEU A 104 -3.88 -8.06 -2.11
N THR A 105 -2.79 -8.08 -2.87
CA THR A 105 -2.76 -7.49 -4.22
C THR A 105 -3.65 -8.27 -5.17
N ALA A 106 -3.64 -9.60 -5.12
CA ALA A 106 -4.51 -10.45 -5.92
C ALA A 106 -5.98 -10.13 -5.66
N ARG A 107 -6.39 -10.03 -4.39
CA ARG A 107 -7.76 -9.64 -4.02
C ARG A 107 -8.12 -8.24 -4.52
N GLN A 108 -7.20 -7.28 -4.43
CA GLN A 108 -7.40 -5.92 -4.91
C GLN A 108 -7.62 -5.86 -6.43
N LEU A 109 -6.83 -6.62 -7.19
CA LEU A 109 -6.95 -6.70 -8.65
C LEU A 109 -8.23 -7.45 -9.07
N LEU A 110 -8.64 -8.49 -8.34
CA LEU A 110 -9.90 -9.18 -8.62
C LEU A 110 -11.13 -8.31 -8.35
N ARG A 111 -11.10 -7.43 -7.34
CA ARG A 111 -12.19 -6.50 -7.03
C ARG A 111 -12.40 -5.41 -8.09
N THR A 112 -11.40 -5.14 -8.91
CA THR A 112 -11.39 -4.05 -9.90
C THR A 112 -11.77 -4.53 -11.30
N GLN A 113 -11.96 -5.83 -11.50
CA GLN A 113 -12.49 -6.40 -12.74
C GLN A 113 -13.99 -6.12 -12.85
N PRO A 114 -14.48 -5.56 -13.96
CA PRO A 114 -15.92 -5.53 -14.22
C PRO A 114 -16.43 -6.97 -14.34
N ARG A 115 -17.57 -7.24 -13.72
CA ARG A 115 -18.31 -8.52 -13.87
C ARG A 115 -18.77 -8.72 -15.31
#